data_AF-A0A953WYX3-F1
#
_entry.id   AF-A0A953WYX3-F1
#
_cell.length_a   1.000
_cell.length_b   1.000
_cell.length_c   1.000
_cell.angle_alpha   90.00
_cell.angle_beta   90.00
_cell.angle_gamma   90.00
#
_symmetry.space_group_name_H-M   'P 1'
#
loop_
_entity.id
_entity.type
_entity.pdbx_description
1 polymer ?
#
loop_
_entity_poly.entity_id
_entity_poly.type
_entity_poly.pdbx_seq_one_letter_code
_entity_poly.pdbx_strand_id
1 'polypeptide(L)'
;MTETPPESEDIFLTIPEDAADSEAASSTDDLSDKEVQQLTRNISVEDLKREAIKSEHNRSEDFKKHFGVITVAALYVMAFGVLIFAATWMWHIIVPPCLHWLDEAQLSKIQNIFTGGILAGLIADQFRKRMS
;
A
#
# COMPACT_ATOMS: atom_id res chain seq x y z
N MET A 1 15.07 23.26 -63.89
CA MET A 1 15.14 24.73 -63.90
C MET A 1 13.85 25.21 -63.26
N THR A 2 13.92 25.58 -61.98
CA THR A 2 13.70 26.95 -61.42
C THR A 2 12.22 27.10 -61.05
N GLU A 3 11.76 27.32 -59.81
CA GLU A 3 12.32 27.91 -58.59
C GLU A 3 11.58 27.38 -57.32
N THR A 4 12.23 27.48 -56.17
CA THR A 4 11.66 27.62 -54.81
C THR A 4 11.79 29.10 -54.39
N PRO A 5 11.33 29.64 -53.23
CA PRO A 5 10.34 29.29 -52.16
C PRO A 5 9.46 30.56 -51.86
N PRO A 6 9.08 30.99 -50.62
CA PRO A 6 8.74 30.34 -49.33
C PRO A 6 7.24 30.62 -48.96
N GLU A 7 6.62 30.12 -47.89
CA GLU A 7 6.65 30.72 -46.54
C GLU A 7 5.54 30.01 -45.72
N SER A 8 5.90 29.31 -44.65
CA SER A 8 4.99 29.09 -43.52
C SER A 8 5.90 29.04 -42.30
N GLU A 9 6.27 30.24 -41.87
CA GLU A 9 6.89 30.52 -40.59
C GLU A 9 5.95 30.12 -39.45
N ASP A 10 6.58 29.75 -38.33
CA ASP A 10 6.07 29.80 -36.95
C ASP A 10 4.91 28.83 -36.62
N ILE A 11 5.12 27.82 -35.80
CA ILE A 11 5.34 27.97 -34.36
C ILE A 11 6.34 26.89 -33.92
N PHE A 12 7.62 27.25 -33.94
CA PHE A 12 8.64 26.61 -33.12
C PHE A 12 8.43 27.18 -31.72
N LEU A 13 7.81 26.40 -30.84
CA LEU A 13 7.69 26.73 -29.43
C LEU A 13 9.08 26.49 -28.82
N THR A 14 9.98 27.45 -29.05
CA THR A 14 11.23 27.62 -28.29
C THR A 14 10.83 27.63 -26.83
N ILE A 15 11.07 26.54 -26.14
CA ILE A 15 11.16 26.58 -24.68
C ILE A 15 12.37 27.48 -24.40
N PRO A 16 12.20 28.65 -23.77
CA PRO A 16 13.33 29.45 -23.37
C PRO A 16 14.11 28.65 -22.32
N GLU A 17 15.19 28.03 -22.79
CA GLU A 17 16.36 27.74 -21.99
C GLU A 17 16.94 29.10 -21.57
N ASP A 18 17.17 29.24 -20.27
CA ASP A 18 17.83 30.38 -19.63
C ASP A 18 16.95 31.57 -19.23
N ALA A 19 16.16 31.34 -18.18
CA ALA A 19 15.91 32.36 -17.17
C ALA A 19 16.35 31.79 -15.81
N ALA A 20 17.63 31.99 -15.52
CA ALA A 20 18.16 32.52 -14.27
C ALA A 20 17.39 32.20 -12.96
N ASP A 21 18.14 31.57 -12.06
CA ASP A 21 18.16 31.81 -10.62
C ASP A 21 16.85 31.58 -9.85
N SER A 22 16.67 30.31 -9.44
CA SER A 22 15.99 30.02 -8.18
C SER A 22 16.93 29.24 -7.26
N GLU A 23 18.01 29.90 -6.84
CA GLU A 23 18.64 29.63 -5.55
C GLU A 23 17.62 29.91 -4.43
N ALA A 24 16.77 28.93 -4.14
CA ALA A 24 15.88 28.93 -2.98
C ALA A 24 15.96 27.61 -2.21
N ALA A 25 17.13 26.98 -2.23
CA ALA A 25 17.43 25.74 -1.51
C ALA A 25 18.68 25.87 -0.62
N SER A 26 18.93 27.06 -0.03
CA SER A 26 20.08 27.28 0.86
C SER A 26 19.75 28.01 2.18
N SER A 27 18.48 28.31 2.48
CA SER A 27 18.11 29.01 3.72
C SER A 27 17.35 28.16 4.75
N THR A 28 16.92 26.94 4.38
CA THR A 28 16.19 26.03 5.28
C THR A 28 17.11 25.14 6.12
N ASP A 29 18.30 24.83 5.61
CA ASP A 29 19.27 23.95 6.31
C ASP A 29 19.85 24.66 7.56
N ASP A 30 20.22 25.93 7.45
CA ASP A 30 20.72 26.73 8.58
C ASP A 30 19.69 26.95 9.70
N LEU A 31 18.39 26.90 9.37
CA LEU A 31 17.30 27.00 10.33
C LEU A 31 17.04 25.65 11.01
N SER A 32 17.03 24.56 10.23
CA SER A 32 16.86 23.21 10.77
C SER A 32 18.01 22.82 11.69
N ASP A 33 19.25 23.15 11.33
CA ASP A 33 20.41 22.86 12.16
C ASP A 33 20.41 23.66 13.46
N LYS A 34 19.92 24.91 13.43
CA LYS A 34 19.75 25.74 14.64
C LYS A 34 18.63 25.23 15.54
N GLU A 35 17.53 24.73 14.98
CA GLU A 35 16.43 24.13 15.74
C GLU A 35 16.86 22.81 16.39
N VAL A 36 17.55 21.93 15.66
CA VAL A 36 18.11 20.68 16.19
C VAL A 36 19.14 20.98 17.29
N GLN A 37 20.00 21.97 17.08
CA GLN A 37 21.02 22.34 18.07
C GLN A 37 20.39 22.97 19.33
N GLN A 38 19.26 23.68 19.21
CA GLN A 38 18.48 24.17 20.37
C GLN A 38 17.77 23.04 21.13
N LEU A 39 17.20 22.07 20.42
CA LEU A 39 16.54 20.90 21.03
C LEU A 39 17.56 19.97 21.72
N THR A 40 18.76 19.88 21.18
CA THR A 40 19.83 18.98 21.67
C THR A 40 20.68 19.62 22.78
N ARG A 41 20.60 20.95 22.97
CA ARG A 41 21.44 21.72 23.92
C ARG A 41 21.36 21.24 25.37
N ASN A 42 20.31 20.51 25.76
CA ASN A 42 20.09 20.03 27.12
C ASN A 42 20.02 18.49 27.23
N ILE A 43 20.27 17.77 26.14
CA ILE A 43 20.17 16.30 26.11
C ILE A 43 21.55 15.75 25.76
N SER A 44 22.11 14.94 26.65
CA SER A 44 23.36 14.23 26.39
C SER A 44 23.20 13.34 25.16
N VAL A 45 24.23 13.25 24.31
CA VAL A 45 24.28 12.32 23.16
C VAL A 45 24.00 10.88 23.61
N GLU A 46 24.36 10.55 24.85
CA GLU A 46 24.12 9.27 25.50
C GLU A 46 22.63 9.04 25.80
N ASP A 47 21.92 10.08 26.23
CA ASP A 47 20.48 10.05 26.50
C ASP A 47 19.67 9.99 25.21
N LEU A 48 20.09 10.69 24.15
CA LEU A 48 19.51 10.55 22.81
C LEU A 48 19.63 9.12 22.28
N LYS A 49 20.80 8.49 22.45
CA LYS A 49 21.00 7.10 22.03
C LYS A 49 20.13 6.14 22.85
N ARG A 50 19.95 6.41 24.14
CA ARG A 50 19.10 5.61 25.04
C ARG A 50 17.63 5.74 24.69
N GLU A 51 17.16 6.95 24.38
CA GLU A 51 15.79 7.22 23.95
C GLU A 51 15.53 6.64 22.56
N ALA A 52 16.50 6.70 21.63
CA ALA A 52 16.40 6.07 20.32
C ALA A 52 16.20 4.54 20.43
N ILE A 53 17.02 3.86 21.24
CA ILE A 53 16.91 2.41 21.49
C ILE A 53 15.55 2.07 22.14
N LYS A 54 15.11 2.88 23.10
CA LYS A 54 13.82 2.70 23.77
C LYS A 54 12.64 2.91 22.81
N SER A 55 12.72 3.91 21.93
CA SER A 55 11.71 4.19 20.91
C SER A 55 11.64 3.07 19.87
N GLU A 56 12.77 2.48 19.49
CA GLU A 56 12.82 1.38 18.53
C GLU A 56 12.22 0.10 19.10
N HIS A 57 12.48 -0.18 20.39
CA HIS A 57 11.83 -1.29 21.09
C HIS A 57 10.32 -1.09 21.21
N ASN A 58 9.87 0.09 21.64
CA ASN A 58 8.44 0.38 21.79
C ASN A 58 7.71 0.26 20.45
N ARG A 59 8.31 0.77 19.36
CA ARG A 59 7.81 0.61 18.00
C ARG A 59 7.68 -0.87 17.60
N SER A 60 8.67 -1.70 17.94
CA SER A 60 8.64 -3.13 17.63
C SER A 60 7.56 -3.90 18.40
N GLU A 61 7.22 -3.46 19.61
CA GLU A 61 6.15 -4.03 20.41
C GLU A 61 4.77 -3.62 19.91
N ASP A 62 4.60 -2.35 19.54
CA ASP A 62 3.35 -1.86 18.94
C ASP A 62 3.05 -2.54 17.60
N PHE A 63 4.07 -2.75 16.75
CA PHE A 63 3.91 -3.52 15.51
C PHE A 63 3.42 -4.95 15.77
N LYS A 64 3.97 -5.64 16.78
CA LYS A 64 3.52 -7.00 17.15
C LYS A 64 2.10 -6.98 17.67
N LYS A 65 1.73 -5.99 18.47
CA LYS A 65 0.37 -5.83 18.99
C LYS A 65 -0.64 -5.57 17.88
N HIS A 66 -0.34 -4.66 16.96
CA HIS A 66 -1.17 -4.41 15.79
C HIS A 66 -1.26 -5.63 14.87
N PHE A 67 -0.16 -6.36 14.66
CA PHE A 67 -0.18 -7.59 13.88
C PHE A 67 -1.05 -8.68 14.52
N GLY A 68 -1.00 -8.81 15.85
CA GLY A 68 -1.87 -9.69 16.60
C GLY A 68 -3.34 -9.34 16.41
N VAL A 69 -3.70 -8.05 16.54
CA VAL A 69 -5.08 -7.57 16.32
C VAL A 69 -5.53 -7.80 14.88
N ILE A 70 -4.68 -7.52 13.89
CA ILE A 70 -4.98 -7.75 12.46
C ILE A 70 -5.18 -9.24 12.19
N THR A 71 -4.34 -10.10 12.75
CA THR A 71 -4.45 -11.56 12.56
C THR A 71 -5.76 -12.09 13.14
N VAL A 72 -6.12 -11.65 14.35
CA VAL A 72 -7.40 -12.03 14.98
C VAL A 72 -8.58 -11.48 14.17
N ALA A 73 -8.52 -10.22 13.74
CA ALA A 73 -9.56 -9.61 12.92
C ALA A 73 -9.72 -10.34 11.57
N ALA A 74 -8.61 -10.67 10.89
CA ALA A 74 -8.63 -11.42 9.64
C ALA A 74 -9.24 -12.81 9.81
N LEU A 75 -8.95 -13.49 10.93
CA LEU A 75 -9.56 -14.79 11.24
C LEU A 75 -11.08 -14.67 11.38
N TYR A 76 -11.58 -13.66 12.11
CA TYR A 76 -13.02 -13.42 12.23
C TYR A 76 -13.66 -13.08 10.88
N VAL A 77 -13.07 -12.19 10.10
CA VAL A 77 -13.57 -11.82 8.77
C VAL A 77 -13.65 -13.05 7.86
N MET A 78 -12.61 -13.89 7.87
CA MET A 78 -12.61 -15.13 7.09
C MET A 78 -13.70 -16.10 7.57
N ALA A 79 -13.83 -16.30 8.88
CA ALA A 79 -14.86 -17.16 9.46
C ALA A 79 -16.27 -16.69 9.09
N PHE A 80 -16.56 -15.40 9.23
CA PHE A 80 -17.85 -14.81 8.83
C PHE A 80 -18.07 -14.89 7.32
N GLY A 81 -17.04 -14.66 6.51
CA GLY A 81 -17.11 -14.78 5.05
C GLY A 81 -17.51 -16.18 4.59
N VAL A 82 -16.91 -17.22 5.17
CA VAL A 82 -17.27 -18.62 4.91
C VAL A 82 -18.70 -18.92 5.36
N LEU A 83 -19.11 -18.40 6.52
CA LEU A 83 -20.44 -18.60 7.07
C LEU A 83 -21.52 -17.98 6.18
N ILE A 84 -21.31 -16.74 5.72
CA ILE A 84 -22.20 -16.05 4.79
C ILE A 84 -22.27 -16.80 3.45
N PHE A 85 -21.12 -17.25 2.94
CA PHE A 85 -21.07 -18.03 1.71
C PHE A 85 -21.86 -19.34 1.84
N ALA A 86 -21.64 -20.09 2.92
CA ALA A 86 -22.36 -21.33 3.21
C ALA A 86 -23.87 -21.08 3.39
N ALA A 87 -24.26 -20.01 4.08
CA ALA A 87 -25.66 -19.63 4.24
C ALA A 87 -26.32 -19.25 2.91
N THR A 88 -25.60 -18.50 2.06
CA THR A 88 -26.07 -18.12 0.72
C THR A 88 -26.25 -19.36 -0.16
N TRP A 89 -25.32 -20.31 -0.10
CA TRP A 89 -25.43 -21.58 -0.82
C TRP A 89 -26.59 -22.43 -0.28
N MET A 90 -26.72 -22.57 1.04
CA MET A 90 -27.83 -23.29 1.67
C MET A 90 -29.18 -22.72 1.25
N TRP A 91 -29.29 -21.39 1.22
CA TRP A 91 -30.48 -20.68 0.73
C TRP A 91 -30.76 -20.99 -0.74
N HIS A 92 -29.73 -20.99 -1.59
CA HIS A 92 -29.84 -21.30 -3.02
C HIS A 92 -30.35 -22.72 -3.29
N ILE A 93 -30.06 -23.69 -2.41
CA ILE A 93 -30.59 -25.07 -2.50
C ILE A 93 -32.07 -25.14 -2.12
N ILE A 94 -32.51 -24.35 -1.14
CA ILE A 94 -33.88 -24.41 -0.62
C ILE A 94 -34.86 -23.62 -1.51
N VAL A 95 -34.40 -22.56 -2.16
CA VAL A 95 -35.25 -21.63 -2.91
C VAL A 95 -35.43 -22.05 -4.38
N PRO A 96 -36.67 -22.05 -4.93
CA PRO A 96 -36.92 -22.35 -6.33
C PRO A 96 -36.31 -21.30 -7.28
N PRO A 97 -35.98 -21.67 -8.52
CA PRO A 97 -35.19 -20.87 -9.47
C PRO A 97 -35.74 -19.47 -9.79
N CYS A 98 -37.02 -19.20 -9.49
CA CYS A 98 -37.66 -17.91 -9.70
C CYS A 98 -37.22 -16.82 -8.71
N LEU A 99 -36.55 -17.18 -7.61
CA LEU A 99 -36.13 -16.27 -6.53
C LEU A 99 -34.62 -16.29 -6.29
N HIS A 100 -33.82 -16.81 -7.24
CA HIS A 100 -32.37 -16.73 -7.15
C HIS A 100 -31.92 -15.27 -7.27
N TRP A 101 -31.50 -14.70 -6.14
CA TRP A 101 -30.91 -13.37 -6.09
C TRP A 101 -29.52 -13.33 -6.74
N LEU A 102 -28.83 -14.48 -6.82
CA LEU A 102 -27.50 -14.64 -7.39
C LEU A 102 -27.53 -15.64 -8.53
N ASP A 103 -27.01 -15.23 -9.70
CA ASP A 103 -26.90 -16.07 -10.88
C ASP A 103 -25.83 -17.16 -10.69
N GLU A 104 -26.05 -18.36 -11.24
CA GLU A 104 -25.15 -19.51 -11.07
C GLU A 104 -23.72 -19.21 -11.54
N ALA A 105 -23.58 -18.37 -12.58
CA ALA A 105 -22.27 -17.94 -13.09
C ALA A 105 -21.52 -17.05 -12.08
N GLN A 106 -22.22 -16.29 -11.24
CA GLN A 106 -21.61 -15.48 -10.19
C GLN A 106 -21.17 -16.33 -9.00
N LEU A 107 -21.98 -17.31 -8.62
CA LEU A 107 -21.64 -18.26 -7.56
C LEU A 107 -20.37 -19.05 -7.90
N SER A 108 -20.26 -19.52 -9.14
CA SER A 108 -19.07 -20.23 -9.64
C SER A 108 -17.80 -19.36 -9.63
N LYS A 109 -17.91 -18.07 -9.99
CA LYS A 109 -16.78 -17.13 -9.91
C LYS A 109 -16.29 -16.93 -8.47
N ILE A 110 -17.23 -16.74 -7.54
CA ILE A 110 -16.91 -16.57 -6.12
C ILE A 110 -16.25 -17.83 -5.58
N GLN A 111 -16.79 -19.01 -5.90
CA GLN A 111 -16.21 -20.29 -5.51
C GLN A 111 -14.78 -20.44 -6.04
N ASN A 112 -14.53 -20.16 -7.32
CA ASN A 112 -13.22 -20.28 -7.94
C ASN A 112 -12.19 -19.32 -7.34
N ILE A 113 -12.59 -18.10 -6.99
CA ILE A 113 -11.71 -17.15 -6.28
C ILE A 113 -11.39 -17.68 -4.89
N PHE A 114 -12.37 -18.24 -4.18
CA PHE A 114 -12.19 -18.76 -2.83
C PHE A 114 -11.30 -20.00 -2.80
N THR A 115 -11.57 -21.00 -3.64
CA THR A 115 -10.73 -22.20 -3.77
C THR A 115 -9.36 -21.86 -4.34
N GLY A 116 -9.29 -20.97 -5.33
CA GLY A 116 -8.03 -20.51 -5.90
C GLY A 116 -7.17 -19.78 -4.87
N GLY A 117 -7.77 -18.91 -4.05
CA GLY A 117 -7.09 -18.18 -2.98
C GLY A 117 -6.58 -19.09 -1.86
N ILE A 118 -7.40 -20.05 -1.41
CA ILE A 118 -6.99 -21.05 -0.41
C ILE A 118 -5.85 -21.91 -0.97
N LEU A 119 -5.99 -22.40 -2.20
CA LEU A 119 -4.98 -23.24 -2.82
C LEU A 119 -3.66 -22.49 -3.02
N ALA A 120 -3.70 -21.25 -3.51
CA ALA A 120 -2.53 -20.41 -3.64
C ALA A 120 -1.86 -20.14 -2.28
N GLY A 121 -2.65 -19.92 -1.23
CA GLY A 121 -2.14 -19.76 0.14
C GLY A 121 -1.44 -21.02 0.66
N LEU A 122 -2.04 -22.20 0.46
CA LEU A 122 -1.44 -23.49 0.85
C LEU A 122 -0.15 -23.78 0.08
N ILE A 123 -0.13 -23.47 -1.22
CA ILE A 123 1.07 -23.63 -2.05
C ILE A 123 2.16 -22.67 -1.58
N ALA A 124 1.83 -21.40 -1.34
CA ALA A 124 2.78 -20.41 -0.85
C ALA A 124 3.37 -20.80 0.52
N ASP A 125 2.56 -21.36 1.42
CA ASP A 125 3.01 -21.87 2.72
C ASP A 125 3.97 -23.06 2.56
N GLN A 126 3.64 -24.01 1.67
CA GLN A 126 4.52 -25.12 1.30
C GLN A 126 5.87 -24.63 0.74
N PHE A 127 5.85 -23.66 -0.18
CA PHE A 127 7.07 -23.09 -0.73
C PHE A 127 7.91 -22.39 0.34
N ARG A 128 7.29 -21.62 1.24
CA ARG A 128 7.98 -20.96 2.36
C ARG A 128 8.63 -21.97 3.30
N LYS A 129 7.95 -23.08 3.60
CA LYS A 129 8.46 -24.16 4.45
C LYS A 129 9.61 -24.97 3.81
N ARG A 130 9.76 -24.90 2.48
CA ARG A 130 10.83 -25.57 1.74
C ARG A 130 12.05 -24.69 1.49
N MET A 131 11.91 -23.36 1.54
CA MET A 131 12.99 -22.41 1.34
C MET A 131 13.59 -21.87 2.65
N SER A 132 12.91 -22.06 3.77
CA SER A 132 13.46 -21.85 5.12
C SER A 132 14.01 -23.15 5.69
#